data_AF-A0AAV6JQU9-F1
#
_entry.id   AF-A0AAV6JQU9-F1
#
_cell.length_a   1.000
_cell.length_b   1.000
_cell.length_c   1.000
_cell.angle_alpha   90.00
_cell.angle_beta   90.00
_cell.angle_gamma   90.00
#
_symmetry.space_group_name_H-M   'P 1'
#
loop_
_entity.id
_entity.type
_entity.pdbx_description
1 polymer ?
#
loop_
_entity_poly.entity_id
_entity_poly.type
_entity_poly.pdbx_seq_one_letter_code
_entity_poly.pdbx_strand_id
1 'polypeptide(L)'
;MSPFDAAAGGADRKKNLIPSHLPQDLRDFLLRAQVLKLYRQALRIAGRAPGHARADLMHMIRQEMENNRNCSDKQRIRFLISEGKGKLKGLDEMLDMQGH
;
A
#
# COMPACT_ATOMS: atom_id res chain seq x y z
N MET A 1 61.86 19.78 -29.34
CA MET A 1 61.96 18.95 -28.11
C MET A 1 60.77 19.29 -27.23
N SER A 2 59.82 18.35 -27.19
CA SER A 2 58.73 18.04 -26.24
C SER A 2 57.69 19.02 -25.64
N PRO A 3 56.48 18.48 -25.30
CA PRO A 3 55.20 19.13 -24.99
C PRO A 3 54.90 19.16 -23.47
N PHE A 4 53.80 19.81 -23.07
CA PHE A 4 53.03 19.74 -21.80
C PHE A 4 52.12 21.01 -21.83
N ASP A 5 50.82 21.10 -21.54
CA ASP A 5 49.86 20.17 -20.95
C ASP A 5 48.45 20.86 -20.98
N ALA A 6 47.40 20.05 -20.85
CA ALA A 6 46.07 20.39 -20.30
C ALA A 6 45.16 21.40 -21.06
N ALA A 7 44.12 20.96 -21.76
CA ALA A 7 42.82 20.48 -21.24
C ALA A 7 42.05 21.53 -20.41
N ALA A 8 40.96 22.06 -20.99
CA ALA A 8 39.79 22.49 -20.22
C ALA A 8 38.54 22.51 -21.11
N GLY A 9 37.84 21.37 -21.15
CA GLY A 9 36.45 21.32 -21.58
C GLY A 9 35.57 22.07 -20.60
N GLY A 10 34.78 23.01 -21.10
CA GLY A 10 33.76 23.72 -20.34
C GLY A 10 32.39 23.22 -20.75
N ALA A 11 31.83 22.36 -19.91
CA ALA A 11 30.57 21.63 -20.11
C ALA A 11 29.40 22.50 -20.56
N ASP A 12 28.92 22.23 -21.78
CA ASP A 12 27.61 22.64 -22.23
C ASP A 12 26.54 22.04 -21.32
N ARG A 13 25.80 22.95 -20.66
CA ARG A 13 24.71 22.67 -19.73
C ARG A 13 23.53 22.01 -20.44
N LYS A 14 23.59 20.70 -20.69
CA LYS A 14 22.37 19.92 -20.93
C LYS A 14 21.73 19.55 -19.59
N LYS A 15 21.00 20.54 -19.06
CA LYS A 15 20.00 20.38 -18.01
C LYS A 15 18.84 19.55 -18.56
N ASN A 16 19.04 18.24 -18.62
CA ASN A 16 17.99 17.24 -18.77
C ASN A 16 17.77 16.57 -17.42
N LEU A 17 17.26 17.33 -16.45
CA LEU A 17 16.59 16.77 -15.29
C LEU A 17 15.08 16.79 -15.59
N ILE A 18 14.66 15.89 -16.47
CA ILE A 18 13.28 15.39 -16.41
C ILE A 18 13.36 14.23 -15.43
N PRO A 19 12.77 14.33 -14.23
CA PRO A 19 12.85 13.23 -13.29
C PRO A 19 12.16 12.01 -13.89
N SER A 20 12.95 10.93 -13.98
CA SER A 20 12.65 9.65 -14.62
C SER A 20 11.71 8.76 -13.80
N HIS A 21 10.65 9.32 -13.21
CA HIS A 21 9.63 8.46 -12.63
C HIS A 21 8.81 7.86 -13.76
N LEU A 22 9.27 6.67 -14.19
CA LEU A 22 8.47 5.72 -14.95
C LEU A 22 7.05 5.63 -14.36
N PRO A 23 6.03 5.35 -15.18
CA PRO A 23 4.70 5.02 -14.67
C PRO A 23 4.88 3.92 -13.63
N GLN A 24 4.41 4.15 -12.40
CA GLN A 24 4.39 3.11 -11.38
C GLN A 24 3.81 1.85 -12.03
N ASP A 25 4.56 0.75 -11.98
CA ASP A 25 4.21 -0.53 -12.60
C ASP A 25 2.71 -0.77 -12.41
N LEU A 26 1.97 -1.02 -13.50
CA LEU A 26 0.52 -1.24 -13.46
C LEU A 26 0.14 -2.25 -12.37
N ARG A 27 1.01 -3.23 -12.12
CA ARG A 27 0.85 -4.21 -11.05
C ARG A 27 0.82 -3.57 -9.65
N ASP A 28 1.64 -2.57 -9.39
CA ASP A 28 1.67 -1.83 -8.12
C ASP A 28 0.43 -0.97 -7.94
N PHE A 29 -0.03 -0.32 -9.03
CA PHE A 29 -1.30 0.40 -9.02
C PHE A 29 -2.47 -0.54 -8.67
N LEU A 30 -2.54 -1.70 -9.32
CA LEU A 30 -3.57 -2.71 -9.06
C LEU A 30 -3.49 -3.25 -7.63
N LEU A 31 -2.30 -3.50 -7.10
CA LEU A 31 -2.12 -3.94 -5.72
C LEU A 31 -2.61 -2.88 -4.72
N ARG A 32 -2.26 -1.61 -4.91
CA ARG A 32 -2.78 -0.53 -4.05
C ARG A 32 -4.31 -0.41 -4.12
N ALA A 33 -4.88 -0.55 -5.31
CA ALA A 33 -6.34 -0.58 -5.47
C ALA A 33 -7.00 -1.73 -4.69
N GLN A 34 -6.38 -2.91 -4.69
CA GLN A 34 -6.85 -4.06 -3.92
C GLN A 34 -6.74 -3.83 -2.40
N VAL A 35 -5.64 -3.25 -1.92
CA VAL A 35 -5.47 -2.89 -0.49
C VAL A 35 -6.56 -1.90 -0.07
N LEU A 36 -6.78 -0.84 -0.86
CA LEU A 36 -7.82 0.16 -0.54
C LEU A 36 -9.23 -0.44 -0.58
N LYS A 37 -9.50 -1.36 -1.50
CA LYS A 37 -10.78 -2.09 -1.54
C LYS A 37 -10.97 -2.93 -0.28
N LEU A 38 -9.93 -3.65 0.15
CA LEU A 38 -9.94 -4.46 1.37
C LEU A 38 -10.19 -3.59 2.60
N TYR A 39 -9.47 -2.48 2.75
CA TYR A 39 -9.65 -1.54 3.85
C TYR A 39 -11.09 -1.01 3.94
N ARG A 40 -11.65 -0.55 2.81
CA ARG A 40 -13.04 -0.07 2.77
C ARG A 40 -14.04 -1.15 3.14
N GLN A 41 -13.82 -2.39 2.70
CA GLN A 41 -14.67 -3.53 3.07
C GLN A 41 -14.57 -3.83 4.57
N ALA A 42 -13.37 -3.83 5.13
CA ALA A 42 -13.13 -4.03 6.56
C ALA A 42 -13.91 -3.03 7.42
N LEU A 43 -13.82 -1.73 7.08
CA LEU A 43 -14.54 -0.69 7.81
C LEU A 43 -16.07 -0.82 7.71
N ARG A 44 -16.59 -1.28 6.56
CA ARG A 44 -18.03 -1.53 6.41
C ARG A 44 -18.51 -2.66 7.31
N ILE A 45 -17.79 -3.79 7.32
CA ILE A 45 -18.12 -4.94 8.16
C ILE A 45 -18.00 -4.56 9.65
N ALA A 46 -16.90 -3.90 10.05
CA ALA A 46 -16.74 -3.41 11.42
C ALA A 46 -17.82 -2.40 11.82
N GLY A 47 -18.37 -1.64 10.88
CA GLY A 47 -19.49 -0.73 11.11
C GLY A 47 -20.79 -1.44 11.53
N ARG A 48 -20.94 -2.72 11.19
CA ARG A 48 -22.08 -3.58 11.58
C ARG A 48 -21.94 -4.15 13.00
N ALA A 49 -20.76 -4.06 13.60
CA ALA A 49 -20.52 -4.58 14.94
C ALA A 49 -21.31 -3.82 16.01
N PRO A 50 -21.62 -4.45 17.15
CA PRO A 50 -22.25 -3.80 18.31
C PRO A 50 -21.46 -2.57 18.76
N GLY A 51 -22.15 -1.56 19.29
CA GLY A 51 -21.56 -0.25 19.60
C GLY A 51 -20.31 -0.30 20.50
N HIS A 52 -20.26 -1.24 21.46
CA HIS A 52 -19.12 -1.41 22.36
C HIS A 52 -17.88 -1.99 21.65
N ALA A 53 -18.04 -2.84 20.64
CA ALA A 53 -16.92 -3.49 19.94
C ALA A 53 -16.51 -2.75 18.65
N ARG A 54 -17.40 -1.92 18.10
CA ARG A 54 -17.19 -1.22 16.83
C ARG A 54 -15.97 -0.30 16.84
N ALA A 55 -15.79 0.49 17.89
CA ALA A 55 -14.68 1.44 17.99
C ALA A 55 -13.33 0.72 17.96
N ASP A 56 -13.22 -0.35 18.75
CA ASP A 56 -12.00 -1.17 18.86
C ASP A 56 -11.70 -1.90 17.55
N LEU A 57 -12.71 -2.49 16.90
CA LEU A 57 -12.56 -3.12 15.58
C LEU A 57 -12.06 -2.13 14.52
N MET A 58 -12.63 -0.94 14.47
CA MET A 58 -12.19 0.12 13.55
C MET A 58 -10.76 0.58 13.86
N HIS A 59 -10.38 0.65 15.13
CA HIS A 59 -9.02 0.99 15.54
C HIS A 59 -8.02 -0.09 15.10
N MET A 60 -8.31 -1.36 15.37
CA MET A 60 -7.47 -2.49 14.96
C MET A 60 -7.28 -2.54 13.44
N ILE A 61 -8.35 -2.34 12.65
CA ILE A 61 -8.25 -2.30 11.18
C ILE A 61 -7.31 -1.19 10.71
N ARG A 62 -7.40 0.01 11.32
CA ARG A 62 -6.52 1.13 10.97
C ARG A 62 -5.07 0.86 11.36
N GLN A 63 -4.85 0.31 12.56
CA GLN A 63 -3.52 -0.02 13.04
C GLN A 63 -2.85 -1.07 12.15
N GLU A 64 -3.58 -2.08 11.71
CA GLU A 64 -3.05 -3.11 10.81
C GLU A 64 -2.61 -2.53 9.45
N MET A 65 -3.36 -1.56 8.93
CA MET A 65 -2.98 -0.84 7.71
C MET A 65 -1.73 0.01 7.92
N GLU A 66 -1.61 0.69 9.05
CA GLU A 66 -0.43 1.51 9.36
C GLU A 66 0.82 0.65 9.58
N ASN A 67 0.69 -0.49 10.27
CA ASN A 67 1.78 -1.46 10.49
C ASN A 67 2.40 -1.92 9.16
N ASN A 68 1.60 -1.99 8.09
CA ASN A 68 2.03 -2.47 6.78
C ASN A 68 2.21 -1.34 5.75
N ARG A 69 2.11 -0.06 6.15
CA ARG A 69 2.13 1.10 5.23
C ARG A 69 3.38 1.16 4.34
N ASN A 70 4.51 0.74 4.88
CA ASN A 70 5.80 0.78 4.19
C ASN A 70 6.16 -0.55 3.49
N CYS A 71 5.23 -1.52 3.43
CA CYS A 71 5.45 -2.78 2.74
C CYS A 71 5.55 -2.55 1.22
N SER A 72 6.71 -2.84 0.64
CA SER A 72 6.97 -2.73 -0.81
C SER A 72 7.08 -4.09 -1.50
N ASP A 73 7.12 -5.19 -0.73
CA ASP A 73 7.15 -6.56 -1.27
C ASP A 73 5.79 -6.96 -1.83
N LYS A 74 5.71 -7.12 -3.15
CA LYS A 74 4.50 -7.48 -3.89
C LYS A 74 3.93 -8.83 -3.46
N GLN A 75 4.77 -9.82 -3.13
CA GLN A 75 4.30 -11.14 -2.68
C GLN A 75 3.73 -11.05 -1.27
N ARG A 76 4.40 -10.32 -0.38
CA ARG A 76 3.89 -10.06 0.97
C ARG A 76 2.56 -9.30 0.93
N ILE A 77 2.43 -8.28 0.09
CA ILE A 77 1.16 -7.55 -0.08
C ILE A 77 0.04 -8.49 -0.54
N ARG A 78 0.29 -9.37 -1.52
CA ARG A 78 -0.71 -10.36 -1.99
C ARG A 78 -1.11 -11.34 -0.90
N PHE A 79 -0.15 -11.81 -0.11
CA PHE A 79 -0.41 -12.67 1.03
C PHE A 79 -1.30 -11.95 2.05
N LEU A 80 -0.93 -10.74 2.47
CA LEU A 80 -1.69 -9.94 3.44
C LEU A 80 -3.11 -9.63 2.94
N ILE A 81 -3.28 -9.35 1.65
CA ILE A 81 -4.61 -9.18 1.05
C ILE A 81 -5.44 -10.45 1.19
N SER A 82 -4.85 -11.61 0.91
CA SER A 82 -5.54 -12.90 0.96
C SER A 82 -5.89 -13.29 2.39
N GLU A 83 -4.95 -13.12 3.33
CA GLU A 83 -5.15 -13.32 4.76
C GLU A 83 -6.24 -12.39 5.30
N GLY A 84 -6.16 -11.09 4.98
CA GLY A 84 -7.15 -10.10 5.40
C GLY A 84 -8.56 -10.41 4.88
N LYS A 85 -8.70 -10.88 3.63
CA LYS A 85 -10.00 -11.36 3.11
C LYS A 85 -10.55 -12.53 3.91
N GLY A 86 -9.70 -13.49 4.31
CA GLY A 86 -10.09 -14.62 5.15
C GLY A 86 -10.60 -14.17 6.52
N LYS A 87 -9.85 -13.30 7.19
CA LYS A 87 -10.24 -12.72 8.49
C LYS A 87 -11.56 -11.95 8.39
N LEU A 88 -11.75 -11.15 7.34
CA LEU A 88 -12.99 -10.41 7.13
C LEU A 88 -14.19 -11.31 6.86
N LYS A 89 -14.02 -12.40 6.12
CA LYS A 89 -15.10 -13.37 5.88
C LYS A 89 -15.58 -13.97 7.20
N GLY A 90 -14.65 -14.41 8.06
CA GLY A 90 -15.00 -14.94 9.38
C GLY A 90 -15.70 -13.90 10.27
N LEU A 91 -15.22 -12.65 10.25
CA LEU A 91 -15.89 -11.56 10.99
C LEU A 91 -17.32 -11.29 10.47
N ASP A 92 -17.50 -11.27 9.15
CA ASP A 92 -18.81 -11.03 8.54
C ASP A 92 -19.81 -12.14 8.91
N GLU A 93 -19.38 -13.40 8.82
CA GLU A 93 -20.18 -14.57 9.22
C GLU A 93 -20.55 -14.53 10.72
N MET A 94 -19.59 -14.15 11.59
CA MET A 94 -19.86 -14.00 13.03
C MET A 94 -20.89 -12.90 13.31
N LEU A 95 -20.81 -11.78 12.61
CA LEU A 95 -21.76 -10.66 12.76
C LEU A 95 -23.13 -10.99 12.15
N ASP A 96 -23.18 -11.76 11.06
CA ASP A 96 -24.42 -12.27 10.48
C ASP A 96 -25.15 -13.20 11.46
N MET A 97 -24.42 -14.11 12.12
CA MET A 97 -24.99 -15.03 13.12
C MET A 97 -25.47 -14.33 14.40
N GLN A 98 -24.92 -13.15 14.74
CA GLN A 98 -25.38 -12.34 15.87
C GLN A 98 -26.62 -11.48 15.54
N GLY A 99 -27.03 -11.44 14.27
CA GLY A 99 -28.13 -10.60 13.76
C GLY A 99 -29.54 -11.21 13.82
N HIS A 100 -29.80 -12.16 14.74
CA HIS A 100 -31.11 -12.77 14.96
C HIS A 100 -31.59 -12.60 16.41
#